data_AF-A0A8B8FAU7-F1
#
_entry.id   AF-A0A8B8FAU7-F1
#
_cell.length_a   1.000
_cell.length_b   1.000
_cell.length_c   1.000
_cell.angle_alpha   90.00
_cell.angle_beta   90.00
_cell.angle_gamma   90.00
#
_symmetry.space_group_name_H-M   'P 1'
#
loop_
_entity.id
_entity.type
_entity.pdbx_description
1 polymer ?
#
loop_
_entity_poly.entity_id
_entity_poly.type
_entity_poly.pdbx_seq_one_letter_code
_entity_poly.pdbx_strand_id
1 'polypeptide(L)'
;MGAFHCKSCENGEDVANIFRGQRGTDNGERRRFIFGRHRSRSRSVKQTDSLVLQTLSVIKNLGLFDNGSEAPEALRKLHWLADDGDGWIQVVLSMIHVIPLDDPLSPALITVLLDDCPLPDKETIMKLSQMLDLSNKTPKRKTIDQHRNICVILGILADKLPGPSSIALLTKDTLSYLFNNMDLQVHPSIILFSLIALEKFAQIRENKFTIETFMKTGPLAMLSIFERLTGSDQPLYAQVGFCAEWLLDNIFVDDQRILSYSNVSMEGVNAILNQEDASEYLKIGPSGLEARCDACSFESIRCTFQIDKGTWYYEVTILTSGVMQIGWSTRNSKFFNHEGYGIGDDEYSVAYDGCRQLVWHGAGCTSCVSGRPWREGDTVGCLLRVETPSPSATFYLNGQIVASNDKIFQYAKSEFFAAASFMTFQQSRFNFGSKPFKYPPKGVKFSIMNNHGQLDEKEKTILPKRMRLEILGKQTADEDSCTICFDRKADVMLYPCKHESYCKHCAQQLTLCPVCRQLIVRFQENNQQPPATTTAAPAVTVLVS
;
A
#
# COMPACT_ATOMS: atom_id res chain seq x y z
N MET A 1 7.72 -10.25 3.80
CA MET A 1 8.65 -10.93 2.86
C MET A 1 7.95 -11.58 1.66
N GLY A 2 6.66 -11.96 1.72
CA GLY A 2 5.97 -12.69 0.65
C GLY A 2 6.15 -12.13 -0.77
N ALA A 3 6.14 -10.81 -0.96
CA ALA A 3 6.33 -10.18 -2.27
C ALA A 3 7.75 -10.37 -2.89
N PHE A 4 8.75 -10.77 -2.09
CA PHE A 4 10.13 -10.96 -2.56
C PHE A 4 10.43 -12.38 -3.06
N HIS A 5 9.59 -13.37 -2.74
CA HIS A 5 9.88 -14.79 -2.98
C HIS A 5 9.11 -15.37 -4.17
N CYS A 6 9.76 -16.32 -4.87
CA CYS A 6 9.08 -17.31 -5.71
C CYS A 6 8.29 -18.25 -4.79
N LYS A 7 6.98 -18.45 -5.06
CA LYS A 7 6.08 -19.19 -4.15
C LYS A 7 5.63 -20.55 -4.71
N SER A 8 6.10 -20.94 -5.89
CA SER A 8 5.67 -22.17 -6.59
C SER A 8 6.23 -23.47 -6.02
N CYS A 9 6.58 -23.51 -4.73
CA CYS A 9 7.22 -24.68 -4.10
C CYS A 9 6.64 -25.01 -2.72
N GLU A 10 5.33 -25.20 -2.62
CA GLU A 10 4.74 -26.02 -1.55
C GLU A 10 3.70 -26.95 -2.16
N ASN A 11 3.96 -28.26 -2.06
CA ASN A 11 2.90 -29.26 -2.19
C ASN A 11 1.84 -28.90 -1.15
N GLY A 12 0.59 -28.78 -1.57
CA GLY A 12 -0.49 -28.26 -0.74
C GLY A 12 -0.56 -28.88 0.65
N GLU A 13 -0.23 -28.08 1.66
CA GLU A 13 -0.71 -28.23 3.03
C GLU A 13 -1.07 -26.82 3.56
N ASP A 14 -2.17 -26.76 4.30
CA ASP A 14 -2.78 -25.55 4.86
C ASP A 14 -1.77 -24.60 5.54
N VAL A 15 -1.71 -23.35 5.09
CA VAL A 15 -0.90 -22.25 5.65
C VAL A 15 -1.46 -21.72 6.98
N ALA A 16 -2.13 -22.54 7.78
CA ALA A 16 -2.80 -22.12 9.02
C ALA A 16 -2.16 -22.63 10.33
N ASN A 17 -1.09 -23.44 10.31
CA ASN A 17 -0.61 -24.12 11.55
C ASN A 17 0.88 -23.98 11.92
N ILE A 18 1.66 -23.09 11.29
CA ILE A 18 3.12 -23.02 11.54
C ILE A 18 3.51 -22.34 12.90
N PHE A 19 2.58 -21.81 13.69
CA PHE A 19 2.88 -21.16 14.99
C PHE A 19 2.53 -21.96 16.26
N ARG A 20 2.27 -23.27 16.18
CA ARG A 20 2.09 -24.09 17.39
C ARG A 20 2.82 -25.42 17.34
N GLY A 21 4.06 -25.42 17.83
CA GLY A 21 4.63 -26.59 18.47
C GLY A 21 6.08 -26.84 18.13
N GLN A 22 6.98 -26.42 19.02
CA GLN A 22 8.05 -27.27 19.54
C GLN A 22 8.70 -26.57 20.74
N ARG A 23 8.23 -26.93 21.96
CA ARG A 23 9.06 -26.82 23.16
C ARG A 23 10.08 -27.96 23.09
N GLY A 24 11.21 -27.69 22.44
CA GLY A 24 12.40 -28.52 22.54
C GLY A 24 13.18 -28.12 23.78
N THR A 25 13.29 -29.05 24.72
CA THR A 25 14.17 -28.98 25.88
C THR A 25 15.63 -28.93 25.42
N ASP A 26 16.34 -27.84 25.69
CA ASP A 26 17.80 -27.87 25.68
C ASP A 26 18.35 -27.28 26.98
N ASN A 27 19.00 -28.15 27.74
CA ASN A 27 19.52 -27.90 29.06
C ASN A 27 20.98 -27.48 28.92
N GLY A 28 21.28 -26.25 29.34
CA GLY A 28 22.54 -25.91 30.00
C GLY A 28 23.77 -25.65 29.13
N GLU A 29 24.05 -24.38 28.86
CA GLU A 29 25.35 -23.77 29.20
C GLU A 29 25.25 -22.23 29.19
N ARG A 30 24.90 -21.65 30.34
CA ARG A 30 25.01 -20.20 30.58
C ARG A 30 26.48 -19.81 30.72
N ARG A 31 27.16 -19.50 29.62
CA ARG A 31 28.44 -18.76 29.68
C ARG A 31 28.17 -17.27 29.91
N ARG A 32 28.33 -16.83 31.16
CA ARG A 32 28.40 -15.41 31.54
C ARG A 32 29.62 -14.77 30.86
N PHE A 33 29.38 -14.01 29.79
CA PHE A 33 30.38 -13.07 29.28
C PHE A 33 30.33 -11.79 30.10
N ILE A 34 31.27 -11.66 31.06
CA ILE A 34 31.59 -10.39 31.71
C ILE A 34 32.46 -9.59 30.74
N PHE A 35 31.86 -8.65 29.99
CA PHE A 35 32.62 -7.75 29.11
C PHE A 35 32.94 -6.43 29.79
N GLY A 36 34.24 -6.13 29.85
CA GLY A 36 34.79 -4.82 30.17
C GLY A 36 34.25 -3.75 29.22
N ARG A 37 33.58 -2.75 29.80
CA ARG A 37 33.01 -1.58 29.14
C ARG A 37 34.14 -0.67 28.62
N HIS A 38 34.38 -0.66 27.31
CA HIS A 38 34.58 0.56 26.50
C HIS A 38 35.19 0.30 25.10
N ARG A 39 35.94 -0.80 24.88
CA ARG A 39 36.52 -1.12 23.55
C ARG A 39 35.66 -2.03 22.66
N SER A 40 34.72 -2.81 23.20
CA SER A 40 33.93 -3.78 22.42
C SER A 40 32.74 -3.17 21.66
N ARG A 41 32.26 -1.99 22.07
CA ARG A 41 31.03 -1.36 21.53
C ARG A 41 31.18 -0.96 20.05
N SER A 42 32.37 -0.52 19.63
CA SER A 42 32.66 -0.15 18.23
C SER A 42 32.64 -1.37 17.28
N ARG A 43 33.04 -2.55 17.75
CA ARG A 43 33.06 -3.77 16.93
C ARG A 43 31.65 -4.35 16.75
N SER A 44 30.81 -4.26 17.79
CA SER A 44 29.40 -4.68 17.74
C SER A 44 28.60 -3.86 16.72
N VAL A 45 28.74 -2.53 16.73
CA VAL A 45 28.04 -1.64 15.78
C VAL A 45 28.43 -1.95 14.34
N LYS A 46 29.73 -2.06 14.05
CA LYS A 46 30.23 -2.42 12.70
C LYS A 46 29.72 -3.79 12.23
N GLN A 47 29.46 -4.72 13.15
CA GLN A 47 28.88 -6.02 12.82
C GLN A 47 27.40 -5.88 12.45
N THR A 48 26.62 -5.09 13.18
CA THR A 48 25.21 -4.82 12.85
C THR A 48 25.08 -4.08 11.51
N ASP A 49 25.92 -3.07 11.28
CA ASP A 49 26.05 -2.37 9.99
C ASP A 49 26.24 -3.35 8.83
N SER A 50 27.18 -4.30 9.00
CA SER A 50 27.44 -5.33 7.99
C SER A 50 26.26 -6.27 7.79
N LEU A 51 25.52 -6.62 8.84
CA LEU A 51 24.33 -7.48 8.72
C LEU A 51 23.21 -6.79 7.95
N VAL A 52 22.97 -5.49 8.20
CA VAL A 52 21.97 -4.70 7.46
C VAL A 52 22.29 -4.68 5.96
N LEU A 53 23.56 -4.41 5.60
CA LEU A 53 23.99 -4.40 4.20
C LEU A 53 23.96 -5.78 3.54
N GLN A 54 24.26 -6.85 4.29
CA GLN A 54 24.11 -8.22 3.81
C GLN A 54 22.66 -8.54 3.49
N THR A 55 21.72 -8.16 4.36
CA THR A 55 20.28 -8.34 4.11
C THR A 55 19.84 -7.61 2.83
N LEU A 56 20.30 -6.37 2.61
CA LEU A 56 20.04 -5.64 1.36
C LEU A 56 20.53 -6.43 0.14
N SER A 57 21.76 -6.94 0.19
CA SER A 57 22.35 -7.73 -0.88
C SER A 57 21.61 -9.04 -1.14
N VAL A 58 21.05 -9.68 -0.11
CA VAL A 58 20.26 -10.90 -0.27
C VAL A 58 18.91 -10.59 -0.90
N ILE A 59 18.19 -9.58 -0.40
CA ILE A 59 16.85 -9.21 -0.89
C ILE A 59 16.87 -8.88 -2.39
N LYS A 60 17.92 -8.22 -2.89
CA LYS A 60 18.11 -7.98 -4.33
C LYS A 60 18.07 -9.26 -5.18
N ASN A 61 18.52 -10.37 -4.61
CA ASN A 61 18.67 -11.63 -5.31
C ASN A 61 17.60 -12.67 -4.92
N LEU A 62 16.65 -12.35 -4.02
CA LEU A 62 15.64 -13.32 -3.53
C LEU A 62 14.69 -13.80 -4.65
N GLY A 63 14.52 -13.05 -5.73
CA GLY A 63 13.79 -13.51 -6.92
C GLY A 63 14.59 -14.43 -7.86
N LEU A 64 15.88 -14.68 -7.59
CA LEU A 64 16.78 -15.48 -8.43
C LEU A 64 17.14 -16.84 -7.83
N PHE A 65 16.82 -17.08 -6.56
CA PHE A 65 17.19 -18.32 -5.87
C PHE A 65 15.96 -19.20 -5.61
N ASP A 66 16.04 -20.43 -6.12
CA ASP A 66 15.01 -21.48 -6.10
C ASP A 66 14.79 -22.15 -4.73
N ASN A 67 15.45 -21.68 -3.66
CA ASN A 67 15.47 -22.39 -2.40
C ASN A 67 14.39 -21.86 -1.45
N GLY A 68 13.34 -22.65 -1.31
CA GLY A 68 12.30 -22.47 -0.31
C GLY A 68 12.85 -22.27 1.11
N SER A 69 12.10 -21.45 1.85
CA SER A 69 11.77 -21.63 3.27
C SER A 69 12.76 -21.31 4.39
N GLU A 70 13.78 -20.44 4.24
CA GLU A 70 14.41 -19.82 5.44
C GLU A 70 14.74 -18.33 5.24
N ALA A 71 14.43 -17.52 6.27
CA ALA A 71 14.82 -16.12 6.33
C ALA A 71 16.36 -16.01 6.24
N PRO A 72 16.91 -15.04 5.49
CA PRO A 72 18.36 -14.89 5.37
C PRO A 72 19.05 -14.88 6.74
N GLU A 73 20.18 -15.58 6.89
CA GLU A 73 20.86 -15.70 8.18
C GLU A 73 21.16 -14.33 8.82
N ALA A 74 21.46 -13.33 7.98
CA ALA A 74 21.67 -11.95 8.41
C ALA A 74 20.41 -11.34 9.04
N LEU A 75 19.23 -11.57 8.46
CA LEU A 75 17.94 -11.11 8.98
C LEU A 75 17.65 -11.75 10.35
N ARG A 76 17.82 -13.08 10.47
CA ARG A 76 17.62 -13.80 11.74
C ARG A 76 18.55 -13.30 12.85
N LYS A 77 19.80 -12.97 12.52
CA LYS A 77 20.75 -12.37 13.48
C LYS A 77 20.32 -10.97 13.91
N LEU A 78 19.78 -10.16 12.98
CA LEU A 78 19.25 -8.84 13.30
C LEU A 78 18.01 -8.93 14.20
N HIS A 79 17.10 -9.87 13.92
CA HIS A 79 15.96 -10.17 14.78
C HIS A 79 16.40 -10.47 16.20
N TRP A 80 17.33 -11.42 16.37
CA TRP A 80 17.84 -11.81 17.69
C TRP A 80 18.54 -10.66 18.42
N LEU A 81 19.26 -9.79 17.69
CA LEU A 81 19.82 -8.58 18.26
C LEU A 81 18.75 -7.60 18.72
N ALA A 82 17.58 -7.60 18.09
CA ALA A 82 16.47 -6.71 18.42
C ALA A 82 15.55 -7.24 19.54
N ASP A 83 15.85 -8.40 20.14
CA ASP A 83 15.07 -9.00 21.24
C ASP A 83 15.09 -8.15 22.53
N ASP A 84 16.11 -7.29 22.71
CA ASP A 84 16.17 -6.33 23.81
C ASP A 84 16.20 -4.87 23.29
N GLY A 85 15.76 -3.92 24.13
CA GLY A 85 15.60 -2.52 23.72
C GLY A 85 16.90 -1.82 23.29
N ASP A 86 18.05 -2.16 23.87
CA ASP A 86 19.34 -1.57 23.47
C ASP A 86 19.81 -2.12 22.12
N GLY A 87 19.65 -3.42 21.92
CA GLY A 87 19.93 -4.08 20.66
C GLY A 87 18.99 -3.64 19.53
N TRP A 88 17.70 -3.45 19.82
CA TRP A 88 16.73 -2.90 18.88
C TRP A 88 17.13 -1.49 18.42
N ILE A 89 17.50 -0.60 19.36
CA ILE A 89 18.01 0.75 19.02
C ILE A 89 19.27 0.64 18.17
N GLN A 90 20.18 -0.29 18.47
CA GLN A 90 21.39 -0.50 17.67
C GLN A 90 21.05 -0.89 16.22
N VAL A 91 20.07 -1.78 15.99
CA VAL A 91 19.59 -2.14 14.65
C VAL A 91 19.02 -0.91 13.93
N VAL A 92 18.16 -0.14 14.60
CA VAL A 92 17.56 1.09 14.02
C VAL A 92 18.61 2.14 13.66
N LEU A 93 19.56 2.39 14.55
CA LEU A 93 20.65 3.31 14.25
C LEU A 93 21.50 2.78 13.10
N SER A 94 21.82 1.49 13.05
CA SER A 94 22.59 0.92 11.94
C SER A 94 21.88 1.14 10.60
N MET A 95 20.56 0.92 10.53
CA MET A 95 19.74 1.24 9.36
C MET A 95 19.87 2.69 8.93
N ILE A 96 19.83 3.64 9.87
CA ILE A 96 20.00 5.07 9.58
C ILE A 96 21.37 5.36 8.96
N HIS A 97 22.43 4.74 9.47
CA HIS A 97 23.80 5.06 9.08
C HIS A 97 24.22 4.42 7.75
N VAL A 98 23.75 3.20 7.43
CA VAL A 98 24.34 2.41 6.33
C VAL A 98 23.43 2.18 5.13
N ILE A 99 22.10 2.35 5.26
CA ILE A 99 21.19 2.09 4.15
C ILE A 99 21.28 3.25 3.13
N PRO A 100 21.72 2.98 1.90
CA PRO A 100 22.09 4.03 0.96
C PRO A 100 20.88 4.64 0.24
N LEU A 101 20.99 5.89 -0.19
CA LEU A 101 19.90 6.60 -0.88
C LEU A 101 19.65 6.10 -2.31
N ASP A 102 20.70 5.69 -3.03
CA ASP A 102 20.70 5.38 -4.46
C ASP A 102 20.19 3.98 -4.82
N ASP A 103 19.86 3.18 -3.80
CA ASP A 103 19.34 1.83 -3.98
C ASP A 103 17.79 1.81 -3.93
N PRO A 104 17.12 1.27 -4.97
CA PRO A 104 15.67 1.26 -5.05
C PRO A 104 14.97 0.46 -3.95
N LEU A 105 15.67 -0.52 -3.35
CA LEU A 105 15.11 -1.38 -2.31
C LEU A 105 15.33 -0.81 -0.90
N SER A 106 16.11 0.26 -0.76
CA SER A 106 16.49 0.80 0.55
C SER A 106 15.30 1.14 1.46
N PRO A 107 14.27 1.88 1.03
CA PRO A 107 13.11 2.14 1.87
C PRO A 107 12.35 0.85 2.25
N ALA A 108 12.19 -0.07 1.29
CA ALA A 108 11.52 -1.35 1.52
C ALA A 108 12.30 -2.25 2.48
N LEU A 109 13.64 -2.23 2.45
CA LEU A 109 14.48 -2.93 3.41
C LEU A 109 14.24 -2.45 4.84
N ILE A 110 14.11 -1.13 5.05
CA ILE A 110 13.81 -0.58 6.38
C ILE A 110 12.47 -1.15 6.87
N THR A 111 11.45 -1.19 6.01
CA THR A 111 10.16 -1.82 6.33
C THR A 111 10.33 -3.29 6.70
N VAL A 112 11.01 -4.09 5.88
CA VAL A 112 11.24 -5.51 6.17
C VAL A 112 11.96 -5.74 7.50
N LEU A 113 13.01 -4.97 7.78
CA LEU A 113 13.76 -5.10 9.03
C LEU A 113 12.90 -4.72 10.24
N LEU A 114 12.08 -3.66 10.15
CA LEU A 114 11.16 -3.27 11.23
C LEU A 114 9.93 -4.17 11.32
N ASP A 115 9.52 -4.85 10.25
CA ASP A 115 8.49 -5.91 10.24
C ASP A 115 8.96 -7.15 10.99
N ASP A 116 10.23 -7.50 10.81
CA ASP A 116 10.80 -8.68 11.43
C ASP A 116 11.18 -8.44 12.90
N CYS A 117 11.53 -7.22 13.30
CA CYS A 117 11.91 -6.93 14.69
C CYS A 117 10.70 -6.85 15.65
N PRO A 118 10.87 -7.22 16.94
CA PRO A 118 9.87 -6.94 17.99
C PRO A 118 9.50 -5.45 18.07
N LEU A 119 8.24 -5.15 18.42
CA LEU A 119 7.83 -3.76 18.65
C LEU A 119 8.49 -3.22 19.94
N PRO A 120 9.07 -2.01 19.90
CA PRO A 120 9.74 -1.43 21.06
C PRO A 120 8.74 -0.98 22.13
N ASP A 121 9.16 -1.04 23.39
CA ASP A 121 8.41 -0.43 24.49
C ASP A 121 8.57 1.10 24.52
N LYS A 122 7.81 1.75 25.41
CA LYS A 122 7.81 3.22 25.54
C LYS A 122 9.17 3.78 25.95
N GLU A 123 9.91 3.08 26.80
CA GLU A 123 11.24 3.52 27.26
C GLU A 123 12.25 3.51 26.11
N THR A 124 12.24 2.44 25.32
CA THR A 124 13.05 2.26 24.12
C THR A 124 12.76 3.36 23.09
N ILE A 125 11.49 3.70 22.87
CA ILE A 125 11.07 4.81 21.97
C ILE A 125 11.60 6.16 22.48
N MET A 126 11.44 6.45 23.77
CA MET A 126 11.93 7.71 24.34
C MET A 126 13.46 7.82 24.23
N LYS A 127 14.16 6.71 24.48
CA LYS A 127 15.62 6.63 24.33
C LYS A 127 16.05 6.82 22.89
N LEU A 128 15.38 6.17 21.93
CA LEU A 128 15.61 6.40 20.51
C LEU A 128 15.43 7.88 20.15
N SER A 129 14.31 8.49 20.56
CA SER A 129 14.01 9.91 20.27
C SER A 129 15.12 10.85 20.77
N GLN A 130 15.63 10.61 21.99
CA GLN A 130 16.78 11.35 22.53
C GLN A 130 18.06 11.13 21.71
N MET A 131 18.33 9.89 21.28
CA MET A 131 19.52 9.54 20.50
C MET A 131 19.49 10.06 19.07
N LEU A 132 18.30 10.21 18.48
CA LEU A 132 18.14 10.80 17.15
C LEU A 132 18.53 12.28 17.12
N ASP A 133 18.46 12.98 18.26
CA ASP A 133 18.79 14.40 18.42
C ASP A 133 18.16 15.26 17.29
N LEU A 134 16.83 15.28 17.27
CA LEU A 134 16.02 15.99 16.26
C LEU A 134 15.74 17.46 16.63
N SER A 135 16.18 17.90 17.81
CA SER A 135 15.87 19.21 18.41
C SER A 135 16.48 20.42 17.66
N ASN A 136 17.55 20.21 16.90
CA ASN A 136 18.27 21.27 16.20
C ASN A 136 17.66 21.54 14.81
N LYS A 137 17.53 22.82 14.41
CA LYS A 137 17.23 23.25 13.02
C LYS A 137 18.20 22.55 12.07
N THR A 138 17.74 21.47 11.44
CA THR A 138 18.49 20.55 10.57
C THR A 138 19.92 20.30 11.07
N PRO A 139 20.20 19.25 11.86
CA PRO A 139 21.54 19.00 12.37
C PRO A 139 22.51 18.89 11.19
N LYS A 140 23.36 19.92 10.98
CA LYS A 140 24.41 20.04 9.95
C LYS A 140 25.42 18.86 9.92
N ARG A 141 25.22 17.86 10.76
CA ARG A 141 26.05 16.66 10.94
C ARG A 141 25.51 15.42 10.21
N LYS A 142 24.22 15.37 9.87
CA LYS A 142 23.61 14.19 9.24
C LYS A 142 23.68 14.27 7.71
N THR A 143 23.91 13.14 7.05
CA THR A 143 23.90 13.05 5.58
C THR A 143 22.47 13.02 5.04
N ILE A 144 22.32 13.21 3.72
CA ILE A 144 21.01 13.11 3.04
C ILE A 144 20.38 11.73 3.30
N ASP A 145 21.17 10.67 3.15
CA ASP A 145 20.76 9.28 3.38
C ASP A 145 20.23 9.08 4.80
N GLN A 146 20.95 9.61 5.81
CA GLN A 146 20.54 9.53 7.20
C GLN A 146 19.24 10.27 7.45
N HIS A 147 19.09 11.48 6.90
CA HIS A 147 17.84 12.24 7.01
C HIS A 147 16.66 11.48 6.38
N ARG A 148 16.86 10.92 5.17
CA ARG A 148 15.87 10.08 4.48
C ARG A 148 15.50 8.87 5.33
N ASN A 149 16.49 8.12 5.81
CA ASN A 149 16.28 6.91 6.62
C ASN A 149 15.52 7.22 7.92
N ILE A 150 15.83 8.33 8.59
CA ILE A 150 15.09 8.79 9.78
C ILE A 150 13.61 9.00 9.44
N CYS A 151 13.30 9.70 8.35
CA CYS A 151 11.90 9.96 7.97
C CYS A 151 11.15 8.66 7.63
N VAL A 152 11.78 7.72 6.90
CA VAL A 152 11.21 6.40 6.61
C VAL A 152 10.90 5.65 7.92
N ILE A 153 11.85 5.58 8.84
CA ILE A 153 11.70 4.89 10.12
C ILE A 153 10.60 5.54 10.96
N LEU A 154 10.57 6.87 11.06
CA LEU A 154 9.52 7.58 11.78
C LEU A 154 8.13 7.26 11.19
N GLY A 155 7.99 7.23 9.87
CA GLY A 155 6.73 6.86 9.21
C GLY A 155 6.30 5.43 9.49
N ILE A 156 7.21 4.46 9.39
CA ILE A 156 6.92 3.04 9.66
C ILE A 156 6.55 2.84 11.14
N LEU A 157 7.30 3.45 12.06
CA LEU A 157 6.99 3.38 13.49
C LEU A 157 5.65 4.04 13.80
N ALA A 158 5.31 5.17 13.16
CA ALA A 158 4.03 5.82 13.34
C ALA A 158 2.84 4.95 12.89
N ASP A 159 3.01 4.17 11.81
CA ASP A 159 2.02 3.24 11.25
C ASP A 159 1.80 2.01 12.16
N LYS A 160 2.87 1.52 12.80
CA LYS A 160 2.85 0.25 13.55
C LYS A 160 2.64 0.39 15.05
N LEU A 161 3.11 1.49 15.64
CA LEU A 161 3.08 1.64 17.08
C LEU A 161 1.64 1.84 17.56
N PRO A 162 1.24 1.21 18.67
CA PRO A 162 -0.04 1.50 19.31
C PRO A 162 -0.17 2.99 19.64
N GLY A 163 -1.42 3.48 19.66
CA GLY A 163 -1.76 4.90 19.87
C GLY A 163 -0.86 5.63 20.89
N PRO A 164 -0.79 5.18 22.16
CA PRO A 164 0.03 5.85 23.18
C PRO A 164 1.53 5.91 22.87
N SER A 165 2.09 4.89 22.22
CA SER A 165 3.51 4.83 21.85
C SER A 165 3.81 5.72 20.65
N SER A 166 2.92 5.74 19.66
CA SER A 166 3.05 6.64 18.51
C SER A 166 2.88 8.12 18.92
N ILE A 167 1.97 8.42 19.85
CA ILE A 167 1.84 9.76 20.47
C ILE A 167 3.13 10.16 21.20
N ALA A 168 3.76 9.23 21.93
CA ALA A 168 5.03 9.50 22.61
C ALA A 168 6.19 9.77 21.62
N LEU A 169 6.15 9.18 20.43
CA LEU A 169 7.15 9.39 19.38
C LEU A 169 7.01 10.76 18.69
N LEU A 170 5.78 11.28 18.56
CA LEU A 170 5.49 12.59 17.97
C LEU A 170 5.76 13.74 18.95
N THR A 171 7.02 13.89 19.36
CA THR A 171 7.47 15.01 20.19
C THR A 171 7.46 16.32 19.41
N LYS A 172 7.54 17.46 20.11
CA LYS A 172 7.70 18.78 19.47
C LYS A 172 8.94 18.84 18.56
N ASP A 173 10.01 18.14 18.93
CA ASP A 173 11.25 18.07 18.16
C ASP A 173 11.07 17.21 16.92
N THR A 174 10.43 16.05 17.03
CA THR A 174 10.07 15.20 15.88
C THR A 174 9.21 15.99 14.88
N LEU A 175 8.19 16.70 15.37
CA LEU A 175 7.30 17.48 14.54
C LEU A 175 8.03 18.64 13.86
N SER A 176 8.82 19.40 14.63
CA SER A 176 9.62 20.51 14.10
C SER A 176 10.64 20.02 13.07
N TYR A 177 11.26 18.86 13.28
CA TYR A 177 12.17 18.23 12.33
C TYR A 177 11.49 17.89 11.01
N LEU A 178 10.32 17.23 11.04
CA LEU A 178 9.57 16.89 9.83
C LEU A 178 9.17 18.14 9.04
N PHE A 179 8.71 19.20 9.70
CA PHE A 179 8.37 20.45 9.02
C PHE A 179 9.58 21.26 8.55
N ASN A 180 10.70 21.24 9.27
CA ASN A 180 11.93 21.89 8.82
C ASN A 180 12.50 21.25 7.55
N ASN A 181 12.16 19.99 7.27
CA ASN A 181 12.51 19.34 6.02
C ASN A 181 11.64 19.81 4.84
N MET A 182 10.51 20.49 5.09
CA MET A 182 9.54 20.92 4.08
C MET A 182 9.98 22.23 3.40
N ASP A 183 11.19 22.24 2.84
CA ASP A 183 11.78 23.37 2.11
C ASP A 183 12.22 22.89 0.72
N LEU A 184 11.99 23.68 -0.33
CA LEU A 184 12.38 23.36 -1.71
C LEU A 184 13.90 23.22 -1.90
N GLN A 185 14.71 23.75 -0.96
CA GLN A 185 16.17 23.57 -0.94
C GLN A 185 16.61 22.24 -0.32
N VAL A 186 15.72 21.54 0.37
CA VAL A 186 15.99 20.22 0.94
C VAL A 186 15.88 19.16 -0.15
N HIS A 187 16.69 18.10 -0.04
CA HIS A 187 16.66 17.02 -1.01
C HIS A 187 15.25 16.39 -1.10
N PRO A 188 14.65 16.24 -2.31
CA PRO A 188 13.24 15.88 -2.44
C PRO A 188 12.86 14.53 -1.81
N SER A 189 13.79 13.58 -1.70
CA SER A 189 13.54 12.32 -0.99
C SER A 189 13.27 12.54 0.50
N ILE A 190 13.95 13.49 1.15
CA ILE A 190 13.71 13.82 2.56
C ILE A 190 12.32 14.47 2.70
N ILE A 191 11.95 15.36 1.77
CA ILE A 191 10.62 15.99 1.73
C ILE A 191 9.54 14.92 1.60
N LEU A 192 9.68 14.03 0.61
CA LEU A 192 8.76 12.93 0.34
C LEU A 192 8.51 12.06 1.57
N PHE A 193 9.58 11.57 2.21
CA PHE A 193 9.41 10.71 3.38
C PHE A 193 8.98 11.49 4.63
N SER A 194 9.17 12.81 4.69
CA SER A 194 8.60 13.64 5.75
C SER A 194 7.09 13.80 5.58
N LEU A 195 6.61 13.99 4.35
CA LEU A 195 5.17 13.99 4.01
C LEU A 195 4.52 12.65 4.39
N ILE A 196 5.13 11.54 3.98
CA ILE A 196 4.64 10.20 4.29
C ILE A 196 4.64 9.96 5.81
N ALA A 197 5.69 10.37 6.53
CA ALA A 197 5.71 10.24 7.99
C ALA A 197 4.58 11.03 8.67
N LEU A 198 4.32 12.28 8.23
CA LEU A 198 3.20 13.09 8.73
C LEU A 198 1.85 12.42 8.46
N GLU A 199 1.67 11.82 7.28
CA GLU A 199 0.48 11.02 6.97
C GLU A 199 0.29 9.87 7.95
N LYS A 200 1.35 9.09 8.19
CA LYS A 200 1.31 7.93 9.09
C LYS A 200 1.00 8.34 10.53
N PHE A 201 1.63 9.41 11.03
CA PHE A 201 1.28 9.96 12.35
C PHE A 201 -0.18 10.40 12.42
N ALA A 202 -0.71 11.03 11.37
CA ALA A 202 -2.07 11.54 11.33
C ALA A 202 -3.17 10.46 11.24
N GLN A 203 -2.82 9.18 11.10
CA GLN A 203 -3.79 8.09 11.27
C GLN A 203 -4.32 7.99 12.71
N ILE A 204 -3.54 8.45 13.70
CA ILE A 204 -3.98 8.56 15.09
C ILE A 204 -4.58 9.95 15.33
N ARG A 205 -5.78 9.98 15.92
CA ARG A 205 -6.57 11.20 16.10
C ARG A 205 -5.83 12.29 16.88
N GLU A 206 -5.20 11.94 17.99
CA GLU A 206 -4.46 12.87 18.85
C GLU A 206 -3.24 13.46 18.12
N ASN A 207 -2.54 12.62 17.35
CA ASN A 207 -1.41 13.05 16.53
C ASN A 207 -1.86 13.98 15.41
N LYS A 208 -2.96 13.63 14.71
CA LYS A 208 -3.56 14.48 13.68
C LYS A 208 -3.89 15.87 14.22
N PHE A 209 -4.59 15.93 15.36
CA PHE A 209 -4.91 17.19 16.03
C PHE A 209 -3.66 18.01 16.38
N THR A 210 -2.61 17.35 16.87
CA THR A 210 -1.32 17.99 17.18
C THR A 210 -0.66 18.57 15.92
N ILE A 211 -0.64 17.82 14.83
CA ILE A 211 -0.08 18.24 13.54
C ILE A 211 -0.88 19.42 12.97
N GLU A 212 -2.20 19.35 12.94
CA GLU A 212 -3.07 20.42 12.44
C GLU A 212 -2.90 21.72 13.26
N THR A 213 -2.80 21.59 14.58
CA THR A 213 -2.53 22.73 15.47
C THR A 213 -1.18 23.38 15.15
N PHE A 214 -0.15 22.57 14.86
CA PHE A 214 1.15 23.07 14.42
C PHE A 214 1.06 23.74 13.04
N MET A 215 0.34 23.16 12.08
CA MET A 215 0.17 23.71 10.73
C MET A 215 -0.54 25.08 10.72
N LYS A 216 -1.48 25.31 11.64
CA LYS A 216 -2.16 26.62 11.79
C LYS A 216 -1.21 27.77 12.11
N THR A 217 -0.01 27.48 12.60
CA THR A 217 1.00 28.50 12.90
C THR A 217 1.84 28.95 11.68
N GLY A 218 1.51 28.48 10.47
CA GLY A 218 2.18 28.87 9.21
C GLY A 218 2.49 27.75 8.20
N PRO A 219 2.77 26.49 8.60
CA PRO A 219 3.20 25.45 7.67
C PRO A 219 2.17 24.95 6.63
N LEU A 220 0.87 25.20 6.79
CA LEU A 220 -0.15 24.70 5.84
C LEU A 220 0.09 25.21 4.41
N ALA A 221 0.52 26.47 4.27
CA ALA A 221 0.87 27.07 2.98
C ALA A 221 1.98 26.31 2.24
N MET A 222 2.84 25.57 2.95
CA MET A 222 3.93 24.83 2.33
C MET A 222 3.45 23.59 1.58
N LEU A 223 2.42 22.90 2.07
CA LEU A 223 1.85 21.75 1.36
C LEU A 223 1.29 22.15 -0.01
N SER A 224 0.61 23.29 -0.09
CA SER A 224 0.08 23.83 -1.35
C SER A 224 1.18 24.30 -2.32
N ILE A 225 2.42 24.54 -1.86
CA ILE A 225 3.57 24.78 -2.73
C ILE A 225 4.03 23.44 -3.34
N PHE A 226 4.16 22.40 -2.52
CA PHE A 226 4.59 21.08 -2.98
C PHE A 226 3.58 20.42 -3.91
N GLU A 227 2.28 20.61 -3.69
CA GLU A 227 1.21 20.15 -4.58
C GLU A 227 1.42 20.62 -6.04
N ARG A 228 2.01 21.79 -6.26
CA ARG A 228 2.29 22.31 -7.63
C ARG A 228 3.32 21.47 -8.39
N LEU A 229 4.01 20.55 -7.70
CA LEU A 229 4.94 19.60 -8.29
C LEU A 229 4.23 18.36 -8.85
N THR A 230 2.92 18.21 -8.64
CA THR A 230 2.12 17.12 -9.23
C THR A 230 2.29 17.13 -10.74
N GLY A 231 2.58 15.95 -11.31
CA GLY A 231 2.81 15.81 -12.75
C GLY A 231 4.15 16.36 -13.26
N SER A 232 5.10 16.73 -12.37
CA SER A 232 6.46 17.11 -12.77
C SER A 232 7.13 16.07 -13.68
N ASP A 233 7.93 16.53 -14.65
CA ASP A 233 8.75 15.66 -15.50
C ASP A 233 9.90 15.00 -14.72
N GLN A 234 10.27 15.56 -13.56
CA GLN A 234 11.25 14.95 -12.67
C GLN A 234 10.54 13.96 -11.73
N PRO A 235 10.81 12.64 -11.83
CA PRO A 235 10.02 11.63 -11.13
C PRO A 235 9.94 11.84 -9.62
N LEU A 236 11.05 12.20 -8.97
CA LEU A 236 11.08 12.38 -7.52
C LEU A 236 10.25 13.60 -7.05
N TYR A 237 10.23 14.69 -7.82
CA TYR A 237 9.37 15.84 -7.52
C TYR A 237 7.90 15.51 -7.78
N ALA A 238 7.59 14.70 -8.80
CA ALA A 238 6.23 14.23 -9.04
C ALA A 238 5.70 13.39 -7.85
N GLN A 239 6.56 12.56 -7.23
CA GLN A 239 6.21 11.83 -6.00
C GLN A 239 5.90 12.79 -4.84
N VAL A 240 6.71 13.84 -4.64
CA VAL A 240 6.48 14.87 -3.61
C VAL A 240 5.14 15.56 -3.84
N GLY A 241 4.84 15.97 -5.09
CA GLY A 241 3.58 16.59 -5.45
C GLY A 241 2.38 15.70 -5.19
N PHE A 242 2.46 14.44 -5.63
CA PHE A 242 1.43 13.43 -5.40
C PHE A 242 1.12 13.25 -3.89
N CYS A 243 2.15 13.10 -3.05
CA CYS A 243 1.95 12.95 -1.60
C CYS A 243 1.40 14.23 -0.94
N ALA A 244 1.81 15.41 -1.40
CA ALA A 244 1.27 16.67 -0.88
C ALA A 244 -0.21 16.86 -1.27
N GLU A 245 -0.57 16.59 -2.52
CA GLU A 245 -1.96 16.57 -3.00
C GLU A 245 -2.80 15.57 -2.20
N TRP A 246 -2.30 14.34 -2.01
CA TRP A 246 -2.98 13.30 -1.24
C TRP A 246 -3.28 13.75 0.19
N LEU A 247 -2.31 14.36 0.87
CA LEU A 247 -2.48 14.88 2.22
C LEU A 247 -3.57 15.95 2.30
N LEU A 248 -3.58 16.90 1.36
CA LEU A 248 -4.54 18.01 1.35
C LEU A 248 -5.97 17.57 1.03
N ASP A 249 -6.14 16.52 0.24
CA ASP A 249 -7.46 16.01 -0.15
C ASP A 249 -8.04 14.99 0.86
N ASN A 250 -7.17 14.22 1.53
CA ASN A 250 -7.60 13.09 2.36
C ASN A 250 -7.37 13.27 3.87
N ILE A 251 -6.34 14.03 4.27
CA ILE A 251 -5.88 14.05 5.67
C ILE A 251 -6.08 15.42 6.30
N PHE A 252 -5.38 16.44 5.79
CA PHE A 252 -5.37 17.82 6.30
C PHE A 252 -6.25 18.71 5.42
N VAL A 253 -7.55 18.43 5.44
CA VAL A 253 -8.52 19.06 4.56
C VAL A 253 -8.90 20.42 5.12
N ASP A 254 -8.74 21.46 4.30
CA ASP A 254 -9.30 22.78 4.53
C ASP A 254 -10.71 22.85 3.91
N ASP A 255 -11.71 23.25 4.69
CA ASP A 255 -13.11 23.36 4.23
C ASP A 255 -13.29 24.32 3.05
N GLN A 256 -12.35 25.25 2.85
CA GLN A 256 -12.38 26.20 1.73
C GLN A 256 -11.65 25.71 0.48
N ARG A 257 -10.99 24.55 0.54
CA ARG A 257 -10.21 24.01 -0.59
C ARG A 257 -11.14 23.40 -1.64
N ILE A 258 -10.83 23.71 -2.91
CA ILE A 258 -11.35 22.94 -4.05
C ILE A 258 -10.53 21.65 -4.16
N LEU A 259 -11.18 20.51 -3.99
CA LEU A 259 -10.55 19.19 -4.02
C LEU A 259 -10.03 18.87 -5.42
N SER A 260 -8.88 18.18 -5.50
CA SER A 260 -8.15 18.02 -6.77
C SER A 260 -8.97 17.26 -7.82
N TYR A 261 -9.81 16.29 -7.42
CA TYR A 261 -10.67 15.58 -8.36
C TYR A 261 -11.62 16.50 -9.15
N SER A 262 -11.97 17.68 -8.61
CA SER A 262 -12.84 18.65 -9.29
C SER A 262 -12.08 19.52 -10.32
N ASN A 263 -10.76 19.58 -10.22
CA ASN A 263 -9.90 20.41 -11.07
C ASN A 263 -9.21 19.63 -12.20
N VAL A 264 -9.27 18.30 -12.17
CA VAL A 264 -8.67 17.46 -13.20
C VAL A 264 -9.62 17.34 -14.39
N SER A 265 -9.14 17.71 -15.59
CA SER A 265 -9.88 17.44 -16.82
C SER A 265 -9.83 15.95 -17.15
N MET A 266 -11.02 15.34 -17.26
CA MET A 266 -11.22 13.97 -17.75
C MET A 266 -11.62 13.93 -19.23
N GLU A 267 -11.46 15.05 -19.95
CA GLU A 267 -11.76 15.13 -21.38
C GLU A 267 -10.91 14.13 -22.16
N GLY A 268 -11.56 13.27 -22.94
CA GLY A 268 -10.89 12.23 -23.73
C GLY A 268 -10.32 11.08 -22.90
N VAL A 269 -10.64 10.95 -21.61
CA VAL A 269 -10.24 9.81 -20.77
C VAL A 269 -11.41 8.83 -20.65
N ASN A 270 -11.23 7.62 -21.19
CA ASN A 270 -12.25 6.56 -21.21
C ASN A 270 -11.75 5.21 -20.66
N ALA A 271 -10.52 5.15 -20.14
CA ALA A 271 -9.99 4.00 -19.42
C ALA A 271 -9.08 4.52 -18.32
N ILE A 272 -9.26 4.03 -17.09
CA ILE A 272 -8.51 4.42 -15.89
C ILE A 272 -8.22 3.20 -15.02
N LEU A 273 -7.44 3.39 -13.96
CA LEU A 273 -7.34 2.45 -12.86
C LEU A 273 -8.66 2.37 -12.10
N ASN A 274 -9.15 1.15 -11.85
CA ASN A 274 -10.44 0.92 -11.24
C ASN A 274 -10.35 0.95 -9.70
N GLN A 275 -10.87 2.01 -9.08
CA GLN A 275 -10.87 2.16 -7.62
C GLN A 275 -11.75 1.14 -6.88
N GLU A 276 -12.71 0.51 -7.56
CA GLU A 276 -13.55 -0.56 -7.01
C GLU A 276 -12.89 -1.94 -7.16
N ASP A 277 -11.81 -2.03 -7.93
CA ASP A 277 -11.04 -3.26 -8.17
C ASP A 277 -9.56 -3.05 -7.86
N ALA A 278 -9.33 -2.57 -6.62
CA ALA A 278 -8.04 -2.22 -6.07
C ALA A 278 -7.95 -2.66 -4.60
N SER A 279 -6.73 -2.94 -4.13
CA SER A 279 -6.45 -3.17 -2.72
C SER A 279 -6.65 -1.89 -1.87
N GLU A 280 -7.03 -2.09 -0.60
CA GLU A 280 -7.63 -1.06 0.27
C GLU A 280 -6.73 0.14 0.64
N TYR A 281 -5.41 0.00 0.55
CA TYR A 281 -4.43 1.03 0.92
C TYR A 281 -3.73 1.66 -0.27
N LEU A 282 -4.03 1.22 -1.50
CA LEU A 282 -3.47 1.83 -2.69
C LEU A 282 -4.00 3.26 -2.86
N LYS A 283 -3.09 4.20 -3.11
CA LYS A 283 -3.43 5.60 -3.41
C LYS A 283 -3.59 5.75 -4.90
N ILE A 284 -4.73 6.27 -5.33
CA ILE A 284 -5.02 6.57 -6.74
C ILE A 284 -5.14 8.08 -6.86
N GLY A 285 -4.40 8.67 -7.81
CA GLY A 285 -4.46 10.10 -8.08
C GLY A 285 -5.81 10.51 -8.68
N PRO A 286 -6.17 11.82 -8.64
CA PRO A 286 -7.47 12.33 -9.06
C PRO A 286 -7.80 12.05 -10.54
N SER A 287 -6.80 11.86 -11.40
CA SER A 287 -7.02 11.51 -12.81
C SER A 287 -7.32 10.02 -13.04
N GLY A 288 -7.22 9.17 -12.01
CA GLY A 288 -7.32 7.71 -12.15
C GLY A 288 -6.19 7.06 -12.95
N LEU A 289 -5.11 7.78 -13.25
CA LEU A 289 -4.01 7.31 -14.11
C LEU A 289 -2.66 7.23 -13.38
N GLU A 290 -2.63 7.44 -12.08
CA GLU A 290 -1.41 7.39 -11.27
C GLU A 290 -1.71 6.66 -9.97
N ALA A 291 -0.85 5.73 -9.58
CA ALA A 291 -1.00 4.96 -8.35
C ALA A 291 0.29 4.92 -7.55
N ARG A 292 0.15 4.94 -6.22
CA ARG A 292 1.24 4.85 -5.25
C ARG A 292 0.85 3.94 -4.09
N CYS A 293 1.78 3.11 -3.64
CA CYS A 293 1.65 2.35 -2.41
C CYS A 293 2.60 2.90 -1.33
N ASP A 294 2.08 3.24 -0.15
CA ASP A 294 2.86 3.55 1.05
C ASP A 294 2.46 2.63 2.23
N ALA A 295 1.73 1.54 1.95
CA ALA A 295 1.43 0.49 2.91
C ALA A 295 2.55 -0.55 2.95
N CYS A 296 2.58 -1.39 3.99
CA CYS A 296 3.55 -2.49 4.08
C CYS A 296 3.14 -3.73 3.26
N SER A 297 1.86 -3.82 2.88
CA SER A 297 1.26 -4.86 2.04
C SER A 297 1.57 -4.68 0.55
N PHE A 298 1.35 -5.74 -0.23
CA PHE A 298 1.56 -5.72 -1.68
C PHE A 298 0.25 -5.40 -2.41
N GLU A 299 0.02 -4.10 -2.60
CA GLU A 299 -1.26 -3.57 -3.09
C GLU A 299 -1.41 -3.77 -4.60
N SER A 300 -2.58 -4.19 -5.05
CA SER A 300 -2.85 -4.53 -6.46
C SER A 300 -4.03 -3.75 -7.02
N ILE A 301 -4.07 -3.57 -8.34
CA ILE A 301 -5.14 -2.86 -9.04
C ILE A 301 -5.30 -3.35 -10.48
N ARG A 302 -6.55 -3.37 -10.96
CA ARG A 302 -6.91 -3.55 -12.38
C ARG A 302 -7.44 -2.25 -12.98
N CYS A 303 -7.36 -2.11 -14.31
CA CYS A 303 -8.01 -1.01 -15.02
C CYS A 303 -9.52 -1.27 -15.22
N THR A 304 -10.24 -0.25 -15.67
CA THR A 304 -11.69 -0.33 -15.94
C THR A 304 -12.05 -1.05 -17.25
N PHE A 305 -11.08 -1.26 -18.15
CA PHE A 305 -11.34 -1.78 -19.49
C PHE A 305 -11.06 -3.28 -19.60
N GLN A 306 -12.09 -4.04 -19.99
CA GLN A 306 -12.02 -5.48 -20.23
C GLN A 306 -11.64 -5.80 -21.68
N ILE A 307 -10.77 -6.80 -21.86
CA ILE A 307 -10.31 -7.28 -23.16
C ILE A 307 -10.69 -8.75 -23.35
N ASP A 308 -11.48 -9.02 -24.40
CA ASP A 308 -11.90 -10.39 -24.74
C ASP A 308 -11.23 -10.96 -25.99
N LYS A 309 -10.82 -10.09 -26.93
CA LYS A 309 -10.21 -10.50 -28.21
C LYS A 309 -9.35 -9.39 -28.80
N GLY A 310 -8.51 -9.72 -29.78
CA GLY A 310 -7.68 -8.76 -30.49
C GLY A 310 -6.27 -8.62 -29.92
N THR A 311 -5.59 -7.56 -30.35
CA THR A 311 -4.25 -7.19 -29.86
C THR A 311 -4.33 -5.81 -29.21
N TRP A 312 -3.86 -5.66 -27.98
CA TRP A 312 -4.00 -4.45 -27.17
C TRP A 312 -2.67 -4.02 -26.58
N TYR A 313 -2.48 -2.71 -26.41
CA TYR A 313 -1.25 -2.14 -25.86
C TYR A 313 -1.53 -1.01 -24.88
N TYR A 314 -0.74 -0.94 -23.82
CA TYR A 314 -0.69 0.21 -22.91
C TYR A 314 0.75 0.46 -22.44
N GLU A 315 1.00 1.66 -21.90
CA GLU A 315 2.30 2.04 -21.35
C GLU A 315 2.19 2.45 -19.88
N VAL A 316 3.26 2.22 -19.13
CA VAL A 316 3.42 2.65 -17.74
C VAL A 316 4.74 3.40 -17.60
N THR A 317 4.69 4.61 -17.07
CA THR A 317 5.87 5.39 -16.71
C THR A 317 6.25 5.08 -15.27
N ILE A 318 7.49 4.64 -15.07
CA ILE A 318 8.05 4.26 -13.78
C ILE A 318 8.47 5.52 -13.02
N LEU A 319 7.91 5.78 -11.84
CA LEU A 319 8.33 6.91 -11.00
C LEU A 319 9.25 6.50 -9.85
N THR A 320 9.28 5.22 -9.51
CA THR A 320 10.17 4.59 -8.53
C THR A 320 10.72 3.28 -9.09
N SER A 321 12.00 3.00 -8.86
CA SER A 321 12.66 1.83 -9.48
C SER A 321 12.63 0.54 -8.63
N GLY A 322 11.86 0.48 -7.54
CA GLY A 322 11.71 -0.71 -6.69
C GLY A 322 10.74 -1.75 -7.22
N VAL A 323 10.35 -2.69 -6.36
CA VAL A 323 9.56 -3.88 -6.73
C VAL A 323 8.12 -3.52 -7.07
N MET A 324 7.77 -3.70 -8.34
CA MET A 324 6.40 -3.67 -8.86
C MET A 324 6.24 -4.83 -9.84
N GLN A 325 5.01 -5.27 -10.02
CA GLN A 325 4.65 -6.28 -11.02
C GLN A 325 3.60 -5.65 -11.94
N ILE A 326 3.92 -5.44 -13.22
CA ILE A 326 3.06 -4.74 -14.18
C ILE A 326 2.72 -5.70 -15.33
N GLY A 327 1.43 -5.90 -15.60
CA GLY A 327 1.00 -6.73 -16.71
C GLY A 327 -0.50 -6.95 -16.82
N TRP A 328 -0.91 -8.21 -16.93
CA TRP A 328 -2.27 -8.59 -17.26
C TRP A 328 -2.85 -9.53 -16.23
N SER A 329 -4.15 -9.37 -15.96
CA SER A 329 -4.89 -10.16 -15.00
C SER A 329 -6.30 -10.41 -15.52
N THR A 330 -6.90 -11.53 -15.16
CA THR A 330 -8.36 -11.71 -15.27
C THR A 330 -9.06 -11.38 -13.95
N ARG A 331 -10.40 -11.42 -13.93
CA ARG A 331 -11.21 -11.27 -12.70
C ARG A 331 -11.02 -12.40 -11.70
N ASN A 332 -10.57 -13.57 -12.15
CA ASN A 332 -10.35 -14.73 -11.28
C ASN A 332 -9.09 -14.61 -10.43
N SER A 333 -8.18 -13.70 -10.81
CA SER A 333 -7.01 -13.39 -10.00
C SER A 333 -7.40 -12.66 -8.72
N LYS A 334 -6.96 -13.19 -7.58
CA LYS A 334 -7.29 -12.68 -6.24
C LYS A 334 -6.11 -11.93 -5.64
N PHE A 335 -6.40 -10.77 -5.04
CA PHE A 335 -5.38 -9.97 -4.36
C PHE A 335 -5.29 -10.38 -2.89
N PHE A 336 -4.28 -11.18 -2.53
CA PHE A 336 -3.94 -11.43 -1.12
C PHE A 336 -2.77 -10.54 -0.71
N ASN A 337 -3.03 -9.23 -0.63
CA ASN A 337 -2.05 -8.17 -0.43
C ASN A 337 -1.21 -8.34 0.86
N HIS A 338 -1.82 -8.79 1.96
CA HIS A 338 -1.15 -9.04 3.24
C HIS A 338 -0.25 -10.29 3.22
N GLU A 339 -0.59 -11.27 2.37
CA GLU A 339 0.23 -12.46 2.10
C GLU A 339 1.28 -12.20 1.00
N GLY A 340 1.29 -10.97 0.47
CA GLY A 340 2.18 -10.53 -0.57
C GLY A 340 1.90 -11.15 -1.94
N TYR A 341 0.68 -11.63 -2.21
CA TYR A 341 0.27 -12.10 -3.53
C TYR A 341 -0.32 -10.95 -4.34
N GLY A 342 0.26 -10.72 -5.52
CA GLY A 342 -0.18 -9.74 -6.50
C GLY A 342 -0.33 -10.31 -7.91
N ILE A 343 -0.19 -9.44 -8.91
CA ILE A 343 -0.32 -9.81 -10.32
C ILE A 343 0.90 -10.64 -10.74
N GLY A 344 0.65 -11.85 -11.25
CA GLY A 344 1.66 -12.84 -11.63
C GLY A 344 1.90 -13.91 -10.57
N ASP A 345 1.30 -13.79 -9.39
CA ASP A 345 1.45 -14.78 -8.31
C ASP A 345 0.36 -15.86 -8.33
N ASP A 346 -0.49 -15.89 -9.36
CA ASP A 346 -1.51 -16.92 -9.61
C ASP A 346 -1.59 -17.32 -11.10
N GLU A 347 -2.40 -18.34 -11.43
CA GLU A 347 -2.54 -18.85 -12.79
C GLU A 347 -3.36 -17.93 -13.72
N TYR A 348 -4.02 -16.92 -13.16
CA TYR A 348 -4.94 -16.02 -13.84
C TYR A 348 -4.33 -14.66 -14.18
N SER A 349 -3.02 -14.51 -13.95
CA SER A 349 -2.30 -13.27 -14.16
C SER A 349 -0.86 -13.51 -14.63
N VAL A 350 -0.27 -12.48 -15.25
CA VAL A 350 1.13 -12.45 -15.68
C VAL A 350 1.67 -11.04 -15.58
N ALA A 351 2.88 -10.88 -15.02
CA ALA A 351 3.46 -9.57 -14.82
C ALA A 351 4.96 -9.52 -15.05
N TYR A 352 5.43 -8.38 -15.53
CA TYR A 352 6.84 -8.04 -15.59
C TYR A 352 7.24 -7.24 -14.36
N ASP A 353 8.30 -7.70 -13.70
CA ASP A 353 9.03 -6.99 -12.65
C ASP A 353 10.38 -6.54 -13.20
N GLY A 354 10.50 -5.26 -13.51
CA GLY A 354 11.74 -4.68 -14.04
C GLY A 354 12.77 -4.32 -12.99
N CYS A 355 12.44 -4.36 -11.69
CA CYS A 355 13.44 -4.21 -10.63
C CYS A 355 14.29 -5.48 -10.54
N ARG A 356 13.63 -6.64 -10.56
CA ARG A 356 14.27 -7.97 -10.49
C ARG A 356 14.56 -8.57 -11.87
N GLN A 357 14.04 -7.96 -12.94
CA GLN A 357 14.14 -8.45 -14.33
C GLN A 357 13.52 -9.84 -14.51
N LEU A 358 12.33 -10.03 -13.94
CA LEU A 358 11.60 -11.30 -13.92
C LEU A 358 10.21 -11.14 -14.55
N VAL A 359 9.70 -12.21 -15.16
CA VAL A 359 8.28 -12.36 -15.49
C VAL A 359 7.66 -13.40 -14.57
N TRP A 360 6.60 -12.99 -13.88
CA TRP A 360 5.85 -13.75 -12.88
C TRP A 360 4.57 -14.32 -13.47
N HIS A 361 4.31 -15.60 -13.20
CA HIS A 361 3.05 -16.29 -13.51
C HIS A 361 2.92 -17.56 -12.65
N GLY A 362 1.75 -17.83 -12.08
CA GLY A 362 1.49 -19.04 -11.31
C GLY A 362 2.42 -19.18 -10.10
N ALA A 363 2.73 -18.07 -9.43
CA ALA A 363 3.71 -17.99 -8.33
C ALA A 363 5.15 -18.40 -8.70
N GLY A 364 5.42 -18.72 -9.97
CA GLY A 364 6.75 -18.97 -10.53
C GLY A 364 7.28 -17.75 -11.28
N CYS A 365 8.59 -17.72 -11.55
CA CYS A 365 9.21 -16.63 -12.31
C CYS A 365 10.18 -17.14 -13.39
N THR A 366 10.44 -16.28 -14.39
CA THR A 366 11.39 -16.52 -15.48
C THR A 366 12.21 -15.27 -15.75
N SER A 367 13.49 -15.40 -16.07
CA SER A 367 14.37 -14.25 -16.33
C SER A 367 14.05 -13.55 -17.65
N CYS A 368 14.15 -12.22 -17.64
CA CYS A 368 14.00 -11.40 -18.84
C CYS A 368 15.28 -11.42 -19.70
N VAL A 369 15.14 -11.05 -20.99
CA VAL A 369 16.28 -10.89 -21.91
C VAL A 369 16.95 -9.51 -21.82
N SER A 370 16.40 -8.58 -21.03
CA SER A 370 16.97 -7.24 -20.82
C SER A 370 18.30 -7.27 -20.06
N GLY A 371 19.25 -6.41 -20.44
CA GLY A 371 20.55 -6.26 -19.77
C GLY A 371 20.56 -5.28 -18.58
N ARG A 372 19.45 -4.65 -18.21
CA ARG A 372 19.39 -3.79 -17.00
C ARG A 372 18.01 -3.74 -16.31
N PRO A 373 17.98 -3.48 -14.98
CA PRO A 373 16.76 -3.09 -14.27
C PRO A 373 16.16 -1.78 -14.79
N TRP A 374 14.86 -1.56 -14.54
CA TRP A 374 14.21 -0.28 -14.81
C TRP A 374 14.73 0.84 -13.91
N ARG A 375 14.50 2.08 -14.32
CA ARG A 375 14.86 3.30 -13.59
C ARG A 375 13.70 4.29 -13.64
N GLU A 376 13.73 5.27 -12.75
CA GLU A 376 12.77 6.36 -12.76
C GLU A 376 12.80 7.08 -14.13
N GLY A 377 11.62 7.31 -14.71
CA GLY A 377 11.42 7.88 -16.04
C GLY A 377 11.43 6.87 -17.19
N ASP A 378 11.79 5.60 -16.95
CA ASP A 378 11.61 4.54 -17.95
C ASP A 378 10.12 4.29 -18.23
N THR A 379 9.85 3.75 -19.42
CA THR A 379 8.49 3.37 -19.84
C THR A 379 8.42 1.87 -20.08
N VAL A 380 7.53 1.20 -19.34
CA VAL A 380 7.16 -0.20 -19.57
C VAL A 380 6.01 -0.25 -20.57
N GLY A 381 6.17 -1.01 -21.63
CA GLY A 381 5.12 -1.30 -22.61
C GLY A 381 4.56 -2.70 -22.40
N CYS A 382 3.25 -2.86 -22.46
CA CYS A 382 2.58 -4.15 -22.29
C CYS A 382 1.69 -4.42 -23.50
N LEU A 383 2.01 -5.44 -24.28
CA LEU A 383 1.25 -5.89 -25.43
C LEU A 383 0.57 -7.22 -25.11
N LEU A 384 -0.75 -7.29 -25.25
CA LEU A 384 -1.52 -8.53 -25.16
C LEU A 384 -2.07 -8.89 -26.53
N ARG A 385 -1.72 -10.07 -27.04
CA ARG A 385 -2.37 -10.69 -28.19
C ARG A 385 -3.24 -11.84 -27.67
N VAL A 386 -4.54 -11.69 -27.79
CA VAL A 386 -5.50 -12.75 -27.40
C VAL A 386 -5.79 -13.70 -28.57
N GLU A 387 -5.53 -13.25 -29.81
CA GLU A 387 -5.85 -14.00 -31.03
C GLU A 387 -4.99 -15.26 -31.23
N THR A 388 -5.64 -16.32 -31.71
CA THR A 388 -5.01 -17.58 -32.12
C THR A 388 -4.39 -17.46 -33.52
N PRO A 389 -3.36 -18.27 -33.86
CA PRO A 389 -2.78 -19.37 -33.07
C PRO A 389 -1.65 -18.96 -32.11
N SER A 390 -1.34 -17.67 -31.95
CA SER A 390 -0.16 -17.22 -31.20
C SER A 390 -0.49 -16.19 -30.10
N PRO A 391 -1.35 -16.55 -29.12
CA PRO A 391 -1.65 -15.65 -28.02
C PRO A 391 -0.39 -15.42 -27.17
N SER A 392 -0.18 -14.20 -26.72
CA SER A 392 1.03 -13.83 -25.97
C SER A 392 0.86 -12.52 -25.20
N ALA A 393 1.46 -12.45 -24.03
CA ALA A 393 1.72 -11.23 -23.29
C ALA A 393 3.20 -10.86 -23.48
N THR A 394 3.48 -9.76 -24.17
CA THR A 394 4.84 -9.29 -24.47
C THR A 394 5.11 -7.98 -23.76
N PHE A 395 6.25 -7.90 -23.08
CA PHE A 395 6.67 -6.76 -22.28
C PHE A 395 7.84 -6.04 -22.95
N TYR A 396 7.84 -4.72 -22.82
CA TYR A 396 8.82 -3.82 -23.40
C TYR A 396 9.39 -2.90 -22.32
N LEU A 397 10.66 -2.54 -22.43
CA LEU A 397 11.28 -1.45 -21.67
C LEU A 397 11.83 -0.44 -22.67
N ASN A 398 11.28 0.77 -22.67
CA ASN A 398 11.60 1.83 -23.63
C ASN A 398 11.53 1.35 -25.11
N GLY A 399 10.51 0.57 -25.43
CA GLY A 399 10.27 0.02 -26.78
C GLY A 399 11.12 -1.20 -27.15
N GLN A 400 12.01 -1.68 -26.28
CA GLN A 400 12.75 -2.92 -26.49
C GLN A 400 12.03 -4.09 -25.82
N ILE A 401 11.85 -5.20 -26.53
CA ILE A 401 11.24 -6.41 -25.95
C ILE A 401 12.14 -6.94 -24.84
N VAL A 402 11.57 -7.12 -23.65
CA VAL A 402 12.29 -7.67 -22.48
C VAL A 402 11.82 -9.06 -22.11
N ALA A 403 10.58 -9.43 -22.45
CA ALA A 403 10.05 -10.76 -22.23
C ALA A 403 8.77 -11.01 -23.04
N SER A 404 8.42 -12.27 -23.23
CA SER A 404 7.13 -12.72 -23.74
C SER A 404 6.70 -13.99 -23.01
N ASN A 405 5.41 -14.10 -22.68
CA ASN A 405 4.84 -15.21 -21.93
C ASN A 405 3.41 -15.49 -22.42
N ASP A 406 3.07 -16.75 -22.60
CA ASP A 406 1.76 -17.22 -23.09
C ASP A 406 1.02 -18.11 -22.06
N LYS A 407 1.60 -18.34 -20.88
CA LYS A 407 1.09 -19.32 -19.90
C LYS A 407 -0.28 -18.92 -19.33
N ILE A 408 -0.56 -17.62 -19.17
CA ILE A 408 -1.87 -17.13 -18.75
C ILE A 408 -3.01 -17.63 -19.66
N PHE A 409 -2.72 -17.90 -20.95
CA PHE A 409 -3.71 -18.39 -21.90
C PHE A 409 -4.05 -19.88 -21.73
N GLN A 410 -3.35 -20.61 -20.86
CA GLN A 410 -3.73 -21.97 -20.48
C GLN A 410 -4.98 -21.96 -19.59
N TYR A 411 -5.22 -20.87 -18.85
CA TYR A 411 -6.28 -20.73 -17.86
C TYR A 411 -7.37 -19.75 -18.26
N ALA A 412 -7.07 -18.80 -19.16
CA ALA A 412 -8.03 -17.79 -19.62
C ALA A 412 -7.96 -17.56 -21.13
N LYS A 413 -9.10 -17.26 -21.75
CA LYS A 413 -9.20 -16.92 -23.18
C LYS A 413 -9.79 -15.53 -23.44
N SER A 414 -10.33 -14.89 -22.41
CA SER A 414 -11.03 -13.60 -22.46
C SER A 414 -10.96 -12.93 -21.08
N GLU A 415 -11.62 -11.78 -20.93
CA GLU A 415 -11.73 -11.05 -19.67
C GLU A 415 -10.39 -10.60 -19.06
N PHE A 416 -9.47 -10.13 -19.90
CA PHE A 416 -8.19 -9.59 -19.45
C PHE A 416 -8.28 -8.10 -19.13
N PHE A 417 -7.51 -7.67 -18.14
CA PHE A 417 -7.38 -6.29 -17.70
C PHE A 417 -5.90 -5.95 -17.58
N ALA A 418 -5.55 -4.70 -17.91
CA ALA A 418 -4.26 -4.17 -17.49
C ALA A 418 -4.24 -4.09 -15.96
N ALA A 419 -3.15 -4.53 -15.35
CA ALA A 419 -3.06 -4.67 -13.91
C ALA A 419 -1.64 -4.37 -13.42
N ALA A 420 -1.55 -4.01 -12.14
CA ALA A 420 -0.27 -3.83 -11.48
C ALA A 420 -0.34 -4.12 -9.98
N SER A 421 0.78 -4.54 -9.41
CA SER A 421 1.02 -4.63 -7.97
C SER A 421 2.22 -3.82 -7.55
N PHE A 422 2.13 -3.21 -6.37
CA PHE A 422 3.08 -2.24 -5.84
C PHE A 422 3.56 -2.66 -4.47
N MET A 423 4.87 -2.79 -4.31
CA MET A 423 5.46 -2.85 -2.99
C MET A 423 5.38 -1.47 -2.30
N THR A 424 5.63 -1.44 -0.99
CA THR A 424 5.80 -0.23 -0.21
C THR A 424 6.72 0.81 -0.90
N PHE A 425 6.28 2.05 -0.86
CA PHE A 425 6.90 3.25 -1.42
C PHE A 425 7.05 3.27 -2.94
N GLN A 426 6.29 2.46 -3.68
CA GLN A 426 6.35 2.42 -5.14
C GLN A 426 5.25 3.24 -5.81
N GLN A 427 5.55 3.82 -6.98
CA GLN A 427 4.66 4.69 -7.73
C GLN A 427 4.86 4.57 -9.25
N SER A 428 3.76 4.61 -10.01
CA SER A 428 3.77 4.60 -11.47
C SER A 428 2.57 5.33 -12.07
N ARG A 429 2.72 5.78 -13.33
CA ARG A 429 1.67 6.44 -14.12
C ARG A 429 1.30 5.62 -15.33
N PHE A 430 0.01 5.41 -15.55
CA PHE A 430 -0.55 4.59 -16.61
C PHE A 430 -1.02 5.43 -17.78
N ASN A 431 -0.74 4.96 -18.99
CA ASN A 431 -1.28 5.50 -20.22
C ASN A 431 -2.02 4.38 -20.96
N PHE A 432 -3.34 4.40 -20.88
CA PHE A 432 -4.23 3.50 -21.63
C PHE A 432 -4.55 4.03 -23.04
N GLY A 433 -3.89 5.11 -23.45
CA GLY A 433 -4.01 5.75 -24.76
C GLY A 433 -4.76 7.08 -24.76
N SER A 434 -5.00 7.69 -23.60
CA SER A 434 -5.49 9.09 -23.53
C SER A 434 -4.43 10.10 -23.95
N LYS A 435 -3.15 9.71 -23.91
CA LYS A 435 -2.02 10.45 -24.47
C LYS A 435 -1.29 9.56 -25.50
N PRO A 436 -0.61 10.14 -26.51
CA PRO A 436 0.21 9.37 -27.43
C PRO A 436 1.22 8.48 -26.70
N PHE A 437 1.38 7.23 -27.15
CA PHE A 437 2.40 6.32 -26.63
C PHE A 437 3.80 6.81 -26.98
N LYS A 438 4.72 6.73 -26.02
CA LYS A 438 6.12 7.15 -26.18
C LYS A 438 6.92 6.13 -27.00
N TYR A 439 6.64 4.84 -26.82
CA TYR A 439 7.34 3.74 -27.48
C TYR A 439 6.34 2.68 -28.02
N PRO A 440 5.51 3.04 -29.01
CA PRO A 440 4.58 2.08 -29.60
C PRO A 440 5.31 0.89 -30.26
N PRO A 441 4.79 -0.35 -30.16
CA PRO A 441 5.38 -1.54 -30.78
C PRO A 441 5.53 -1.38 -32.29
N LYS A 442 6.73 -1.65 -32.81
CA LYS A 442 7.02 -1.57 -34.25
C LYS A 442 6.53 -2.84 -34.96
N GLY A 443 5.87 -2.67 -36.10
CA GLY A 443 5.44 -3.78 -36.96
C GLY A 443 4.25 -4.59 -36.43
N VAL A 444 3.61 -4.14 -35.35
CA VAL A 444 2.42 -4.80 -34.77
C VAL A 444 1.24 -3.83 -34.84
N LYS A 445 0.10 -4.29 -35.38
CA LYS A 445 -1.17 -3.57 -35.28
C LYS A 445 -1.81 -3.89 -33.92
N PHE A 446 -2.27 -2.87 -33.22
CA PHE A 446 -2.90 -3.01 -31.91
C PHE A 446 -4.03 -1.98 -31.74
N SER A 447 -4.98 -2.31 -30.87
CA SER A 447 -6.06 -1.46 -30.42
C SER A 447 -5.67 -0.70 -29.16
N ILE A 448 -6.34 0.44 -28.94
CA ILE A 448 -6.07 1.36 -27.84
C ILE A 448 -7.26 1.35 -26.88
N MET A 449 -7.06 0.98 -25.62
CA MET A 449 -8.15 0.85 -24.63
C MET A 449 -8.97 2.12 -24.53
N ASN A 450 -8.33 3.29 -24.46
CA ASN A 450 -9.01 4.58 -24.35
C ASN A 450 -9.92 4.94 -25.55
N ASN A 451 -9.68 4.36 -26.74
CA ASN A 451 -10.53 4.58 -27.91
C ASN A 451 -11.78 3.68 -27.92
N HIS A 452 -11.77 2.62 -27.12
CA HIS A 452 -12.84 1.61 -27.05
C HIS A 452 -13.54 1.58 -25.70
N GLY A 453 -12.95 2.17 -24.68
CA GLY A 453 -13.51 2.27 -23.34
C GLY A 453 -14.64 3.29 -23.27
N GLN A 454 -15.46 3.12 -22.25
CA GLN A 454 -16.50 4.05 -21.86
C GLN A 454 -16.49 4.10 -20.34
N LEU A 455 -16.54 5.31 -19.79
CA LEU A 455 -16.67 5.52 -18.36
C LEU A 455 -17.86 6.45 -18.13
N ASP A 456 -18.74 6.08 -17.21
CA ASP A 456 -19.74 7.00 -16.71
C ASP A 456 -19.11 8.07 -15.80
N GLU A 457 -19.88 9.10 -15.45
CA GLU A 457 -19.37 10.22 -14.63
C GLU A 457 -18.95 9.78 -13.22
N LYS A 458 -19.55 8.71 -12.68
CA LYS A 458 -19.18 8.16 -11.37
C LYS A 458 -17.84 7.42 -11.47
N GLU A 459 -17.65 6.63 -12.52
CA GLU A 459 -16.42 5.88 -12.80
C GLU A 459 -15.24 6.81 -13.11
N LYS A 460 -15.47 7.93 -13.80
CA LYS A 460 -14.43 8.95 -14.05
C LYS A 460 -13.97 9.68 -12.79
N THR A 461 -14.76 9.64 -11.72
CA THR A 461 -14.50 10.42 -10.52
C THR A 461 -13.77 9.59 -9.46
N ILE A 462 -12.49 9.90 -9.24
CA ILE A 462 -11.72 9.37 -8.11
C ILE A 462 -11.94 10.26 -6.89
N LEU A 463 -12.83 9.83 -6.00
CA LEU A 463 -13.15 10.59 -4.78
C LEU A 463 -12.09 10.37 -3.70
N PRO A 464 -11.78 11.39 -2.88
CA PRO A 464 -11.00 11.21 -1.67
C PRO A 464 -11.58 10.10 -0.77
N LYS A 465 -10.70 9.30 -0.16
CA LYS A 465 -11.06 8.09 0.59
C LYS A 465 -12.13 8.36 1.65
N ARG A 466 -12.04 9.48 2.37
CA ARG A 466 -13.03 9.89 3.39
C ARG A 466 -14.44 10.04 2.82
N MET A 467 -14.57 10.71 1.67
CA MET A 467 -15.88 10.98 1.04
C MET A 467 -16.46 9.69 0.49
N ARG A 468 -15.61 8.83 -0.09
CA ARG A 468 -16.02 7.51 -0.54
C ARG A 468 -16.51 6.64 0.63
N LEU A 469 -15.79 6.60 1.75
CA LEU A 469 -16.21 5.87 2.94
C LEU A 469 -17.51 6.43 3.53
N GLU A 470 -17.73 7.74 3.51
CA GLU A 470 -19.01 8.34 3.92
C GLU A 470 -20.16 7.94 2.99
N ILE A 471 -19.94 7.89 1.67
CA ILE A 471 -20.95 7.46 0.69
C ILE A 471 -21.24 5.96 0.86
N LEU A 472 -20.20 5.13 0.97
CA LEU A 472 -20.34 3.69 1.19
C LEU A 472 -21.02 3.41 2.54
N GLY A 473 -20.63 4.11 3.60
CA GLY A 473 -21.28 4.00 4.92
C GLY A 473 -22.75 4.37 4.89
N LYS A 474 -23.14 5.35 4.06
CA LYS A 474 -24.55 5.70 3.79
C LYS A 474 -25.27 4.68 2.90
N GLN A 475 -24.55 3.95 2.04
CA GLN A 475 -25.11 2.92 1.15
C GLN A 475 -25.21 1.53 1.80
N THR A 476 -24.31 1.19 2.72
CA THR A 476 -24.37 -0.02 3.55
C THR A 476 -25.33 0.11 4.72
N ALA A 477 -25.73 1.34 5.05
CA ALA A 477 -26.89 1.59 5.88
C ALA A 477 -28.16 1.41 5.04
N ASP A 478 -28.49 0.17 4.71
CA ASP A 478 -29.91 -0.18 4.80
C ASP A 478 -30.20 0.04 6.29
N GLU A 479 -30.81 1.19 6.65
CA GLU A 479 -31.00 1.65 8.05
C GLU A 479 -31.67 0.58 8.92
N ASP A 480 -32.33 -0.36 8.25
CA ASP A 480 -33.03 -1.50 8.80
C ASP A 480 -32.17 -2.77 8.87
N SER A 481 -30.88 -2.81 8.55
CA SER A 481 -30.06 -4.03 8.52
C SER A 481 -29.23 -4.27 9.79
N CYS A 482 -28.99 -5.54 10.12
CA CYS A 482 -28.25 -5.94 11.32
C CYS A 482 -26.77 -5.57 11.21
N THR A 483 -26.28 -4.80 12.18
CA THR A 483 -24.88 -4.33 12.26
C THR A 483 -23.83 -5.42 12.55
N ILE A 484 -24.25 -6.68 12.76
CA ILE A 484 -23.33 -7.81 12.99
C ILE A 484 -23.17 -8.62 11.71
N CYS A 485 -24.27 -9.01 11.06
CA CYS A 485 -24.21 -9.86 9.87
C CYS A 485 -24.38 -9.10 8.55
N PHE A 486 -24.82 -7.83 8.59
CA PHE A 486 -25.07 -6.97 7.42
C PHE A 486 -25.97 -7.61 6.35
N ASP A 487 -26.84 -8.54 6.77
CA ASP A 487 -27.62 -9.41 5.89
C ASP A 487 -29.11 -9.40 6.24
N ARG A 488 -29.45 -9.60 7.53
CA ARG A 488 -30.85 -9.66 8.00
C ARG A 488 -31.30 -8.34 8.59
N LYS A 489 -32.62 -8.08 8.56
CA LYS A 489 -33.23 -6.91 9.19
C LYS A 489 -32.91 -6.83 10.69
N ALA A 490 -32.53 -5.64 11.18
CA ALA A 490 -32.40 -5.29 12.58
C ALA A 490 -33.79 -5.18 13.21
N ASP A 491 -34.25 -6.26 13.82
CA ASP A 491 -35.60 -6.43 14.35
C ASP A 491 -35.63 -6.69 15.86
N VAL A 492 -34.48 -6.61 16.55
CA VAL A 492 -34.36 -6.92 17.98
C VAL A 492 -33.80 -5.77 18.81
N MET A 493 -34.51 -5.44 19.89
CA MET A 493 -34.08 -4.51 20.93
C MET A 493 -33.49 -5.26 22.14
N LEU A 494 -32.31 -4.82 22.59
CA LEU A 494 -31.59 -5.39 23.74
C LEU A 494 -31.94 -4.65 25.05
N TYR A 495 -32.38 -5.35 26.09
CA TYR A 495 -32.64 -4.74 27.40
C TYR A 495 -31.55 -5.03 28.44
N PRO A 496 -31.23 -4.06 29.31
CA PRO A 496 -31.94 -2.78 29.52
C PRO A 496 -31.46 -1.59 28.66
N CYS A 497 -30.41 -1.75 27.85
CA CYS A 497 -29.78 -0.63 27.12
C CYS A 497 -30.59 -0.05 25.94
N LYS A 498 -31.60 -0.78 25.46
CA LYS A 498 -32.49 -0.43 24.34
C LYS A 498 -31.82 -0.20 22.97
N HIS A 499 -30.62 -0.73 22.73
CA HIS A 499 -30.04 -0.70 21.38
C HIS A 499 -30.76 -1.70 20.45
N GLU A 500 -31.05 -1.28 19.21
CA GLU A 500 -31.95 -2.01 18.28
C GLU A 500 -31.34 -2.38 16.91
N SER A 501 -30.01 -2.37 16.80
CA SER A 501 -29.30 -2.53 15.51
C SER A 501 -28.97 -3.98 15.13
N TYR A 502 -29.74 -4.96 15.61
CA TYR A 502 -29.39 -6.39 15.51
C TYR A 502 -30.56 -7.24 15.03
N CYS A 503 -30.29 -8.24 14.18
CA CYS A 503 -31.27 -9.28 13.87
C CYS A 503 -31.36 -10.30 15.00
N LYS A 504 -32.51 -10.99 15.10
CA LYS A 504 -32.74 -12.08 16.05
C LYS A 504 -31.61 -13.09 16.16
N HIS A 505 -31.10 -13.58 15.03
CA HIS A 505 -30.07 -14.63 15.03
C HIS A 505 -28.74 -14.15 15.63
N CYS A 506 -28.31 -12.94 15.31
CA CYS A 506 -27.08 -12.38 15.86
C CYS A 506 -27.26 -11.99 17.32
N ALA A 507 -28.42 -11.43 17.69
CA ALA A 507 -28.72 -11.03 19.05
C ALA A 507 -28.64 -12.22 20.04
N GLN A 508 -29.17 -13.39 19.66
CA GLN A 508 -29.15 -14.60 20.49
C GLN A 508 -27.73 -15.12 20.82
N GLN A 509 -26.72 -14.73 20.06
CA GLN A 509 -25.32 -15.13 20.30
C GLN A 509 -24.58 -14.17 21.24
N LEU A 510 -25.23 -13.11 21.70
CA LEU A 510 -24.62 -12.06 22.51
C LEU A 510 -24.95 -12.22 23.99
N THR A 511 -23.94 -12.10 24.84
CA THR A 511 -24.07 -11.98 26.30
C THR A 511 -23.97 -10.52 26.76
N LEU A 512 -23.22 -9.71 26.01
CA LEU A 512 -23.04 -8.27 26.23
C LEU A 512 -23.47 -7.49 24.98
N CYS A 513 -24.05 -6.32 25.16
CA CYS A 513 -24.39 -5.42 24.05
C CYS A 513 -23.11 -4.92 23.35
N PRO A 514 -22.94 -5.12 22.03
CA PRO A 514 -21.76 -4.66 21.29
C PRO A 514 -21.53 -3.15 21.38
N VAL A 515 -22.59 -2.35 21.51
CA VAL A 515 -22.51 -0.88 21.54
C VAL A 515 -22.06 -0.37 22.91
N CYS A 516 -22.71 -0.80 24.00
CA CYS A 516 -22.44 -0.25 25.34
C CYS A 516 -21.80 -1.22 26.33
N ARG A 517 -21.54 -2.47 25.92
CA ARG A 517 -20.97 -3.56 26.72
C ARG A 517 -21.80 -3.94 27.96
N GLN A 518 -23.05 -3.50 28.05
CA GLN A 518 -23.97 -3.85 29.13
C GLN A 518 -24.46 -5.30 28.99
N LEU A 519 -24.61 -6.00 30.11
CA LEU A 519 -25.16 -7.36 30.15
C LEU A 519 -26.59 -7.38 29.60
N ILE A 520 -26.84 -8.28 28.63
CA ILE A 520 -28.15 -8.42 28.01
C ILE A 520 -29.01 -9.32 28.90
N VAL A 521 -30.12 -8.78 29.38
CA VAL A 521 -31.06 -9.50 30.26
C VAL A 521 -32.21 -10.12 29.47
N ARG A 522 -32.67 -9.43 28.42
CA ARG A 522 -33.72 -9.94 27.52
C ARG A 522 -33.63 -9.30 26.13
N PHE A 523 -34.16 -10.01 25.15
CA PHE A 523 -34.33 -9.58 23.75
C PHE A 523 -35.82 -9.34 23.48
N GLN A 524 -36.17 -8.32 22.71
CA GLN A 524 -37.54 -8.06 22.28
C GLN A 524 -37.59 -7.82 20.78
N GLU A 525 -38.41 -8.59 20.07
CA GLU A 525 -38.64 -8.43 18.64
C GLU A 525 -39.62 -7.27 18.38
N ASN A 526 -39.26 -6.38 17.45
CA ASN A 526 -40.10 -5.28 16.98
C ASN A 526 -41.12 -5.82 15.96
N ASN A 527 -42.24 -6.39 16.44
CA ASN A 527 -43.36 -6.76 15.57
C ASN A 527 -44.14 -5.51 15.11
N GLN A 528 -43.70 -4.86 14.03
CA GLN A 528 -44.56 -3.96 13.26
C GLN A 528 -45.15 -4.73 12.06
N GLN A 529 -46.35 -5.29 12.24
CA GLN A 529 -47.25 -5.56 11.12
C GLN A 529 -47.99 -4.26 10.78
N PRO A 530 -47.99 -3.77 9.52
CA PRO A 530 -48.94 -2.73 9.14
C PRO A 530 -50.37 -3.30 9.23
N PRO A 531 -51.35 -2.58 9.78
CA PRO A 531 -52.72 -3.06 9.83
C PRO A 531 -53.29 -3.16 8.41
N ALA A 532 -53.87 -4.30 8.08
CA ALA A 532 -54.62 -4.50 6.85
C ALA A 532 -55.89 -3.64 6.87
N THR A 533 -55.84 -2.46 6.22
CA THR A 533 -57.05 -1.70 5.90
C THR A 533 -57.50 -2.04 4.49
N THR A 534 -58.52 -2.90 4.41
CA THR A 534 -59.44 -3.02 3.29
C THR A 534 -60.19 -1.70 3.10
N THR A 535 -59.92 -0.98 2.02
CA THR A 535 -60.88 -0.05 1.41
C THR A 535 -60.74 -0.09 -0.10
N ALA A 536 -61.76 -0.64 -0.76
CA ALA A 536 -61.98 -0.50 -2.19
C ALA A 536 -62.21 0.99 -2.52
N ALA A 537 -61.59 1.48 -3.60
CA ALA A 537 -61.97 2.73 -4.24
C ALA A 537 -61.93 2.54 -5.77
N PRO A 538 -62.87 3.15 -6.51
CA PRO A 538 -63.25 2.72 -7.85
C PRO A 538 -62.39 3.36 -8.95
N ALA A 539 -62.41 2.71 -10.11
CA ALA A 539 -61.86 3.23 -11.36
C ALA A 539 -62.59 4.48 -11.81
N VAL A 540 -61.85 5.56 -12.10
CA VAL A 540 -62.29 6.64 -13.00
C VAL A 540 -61.15 7.06 -13.91
N THR A 541 -61.42 6.86 -15.19
CA THR A 541 -60.74 7.27 -16.40
C THR A 541 -60.43 8.76 -16.45
N VAL A 542 -59.23 9.14 -16.91
CA VAL A 542 -58.99 10.49 -17.43
C VAL A 542 -58.56 10.38 -18.89
N LEU A 543 -59.42 10.95 -19.73
CA LEU A 543 -59.29 11.07 -21.17
C LEU A 543 -58.21 12.08 -21.54
N VAL A 544 -57.63 11.80 -22.70
CA VAL A 544 -56.75 12.64 -23.50
C VAL A 544 -57.48 13.92 -23.94
N SER A 545 -56.82 15.06 -23.76
CA SER A 545 -56.82 16.18 -24.72
C SER A 545 -55.59 17.04 -24.48
#